data_AF-A0A256Y8C2-F1
#
_entry.id   AF-A0A256Y8C2-F1
#
_cell.length_a   1.000
_cell.length_b   1.000
_cell.length_c   1.000
_cell.angle_alpha   90.00
_cell.angle_beta   90.00
_cell.angle_gamma   90.00
#
_symmetry.space_group_name_H-M   'P 1'
#
loop_
_entity.id
_entity.type
_entity.pdbx_description
1 polymer ?
#
loop_
_entity_poly.entity_id
_entity_poly.type
_entity_poly.pdbx_seq_one_letter_code
_entity_poly.pdbx_strand_id
1 'polypeptide(L)'
;MEEKENKTEKKVSLDVKGVINSEVSGEMKKAYLDYAMSVIVSRAIPAIEDGLKPVQRRILYSMNAMGLKPNTPTKKSARIVGDVIGKFHPHGDTAVYDAMVRMAQDFSLRYPLVYGQGNFGSIDGDPPAAYRYTEAKLQKISQELISDIEKDTVEFVANFDNSLKEPLLLPGKLPTLLLNGATGIAVGMATNIPPHNLTEVCDAINLFVDNPS
;
A
#
# COMPACT_ATOMS: atom_id res chain seq x y z
N MET A 1 -14.39 22.49 56.93
CA MET A 1 -15.53 22.75 56.04
C MET A 1 -14.97 22.80 54.63
N GLU A 2 -14.92 21.65 53.97
CA GLU A 2 -14.59 21.55 52.54
C GLU A 2 -15.91 21.38 51.79
N GLU A 3 -16.32 22.40 51.06
CA GLU A 3 -17.46 22.32 50.14
C GLU A 3 -17.03 21.55 48.90
N LYS A 4 -17.57 20.33 48.76
CA LYS A 4 -17.58 19.60 47.50
C LYS A 4 -18.54 20.29 46.53
N GLU A 5 -18.03 21.09 45.61
CA GLU A 5 -18.79 21.53 44.43
C GLU A 5 -19.04 20.32 43.52
N ASN A 6 -20.19 19.70 43.72
CA ASN A 6 -20.72 18.67 42.83
C ASN A 6 -21.36 19.38 41.62
N LYS A 7 -20.57 19.72 40.60
CA LYS A 7 -21.08 20.23 39.32
C LYS A 7 -21.71 19.09 38.53
N THR A 8 -22.99 18.83 38.80
CA THR A 8 -23.82 17.97 37.96
C THR A 8 -24.08 18.69 36.64
N GLU A 9 -23.29 18.41 35.61
CA GLU A 9 -23.56 18.86 34.25
C GLU A 9 -24.94 18.35 33.81
N LYS A 10 -25.90 19.27 33.67
CA LYS A 10 -27.21 18.96 33.08
C LYS A 10 -27.00 18.61 31.61
N LYS A 11 -27.06 17.32 31.27
CA LYS A 11 -27.24 16.85 29.89
C LYS A 11 -28.55 17.43 29.36
N VAL A 12 -28.47 18.44 28.51
CA VAL A 12 -29.62 18.97 27.77
C VAL A 12 -29.99 17.92 26.71
N SER A 13 -30.94 17.05 27.02
CA SER A 13 -31.49 16.11 26.03
C SER A 13 -32.54 16.83 25.19
N LEU A 14 -32.14 17.34 24.03
CA LEU A 14 -33.08 17.77 23.00
C LEU A 14 -33.67 16.51 22.35
N ASP A 15 -34.87 16.13 22.78
CA ASP A 15 -35.58 14.93 22.30
C ASP A 15 -36.34 15.26 20.99
N VAL A 16 -35.58 15.72 19.99
CA VAL A 16 -36.12 16.01 18.65
C VAL A 16 -36.00 14.74 17.80
N LYS A 17 -37.12 14.27 17.24
CA LYS A 17 -37.17 13.05 16.44
C LYS A 17 -36.16 13.10 15.28
N GLY A 18 -35.19 12.18 15.28
CA GLY A 18 -34.13 12.11 14.27
C GLY A 18 -32.83 12.85 14.66
N VAL A 19 -32.77 13.49 15.83
CA VAL A 19 -31.56 14.11 16.36
C VAL A 19 -30.97 13.19 17.43
N ILE A 20 -29.74 12.74 17.21
CA ILE A 20 -28.98 11.96 18.18
C ILE A 20 -28.07 12.94 18.93
N ASN A 21 -28.24 13.04 20.25
CA ASN A 21 -27.34 13.83 21.07
C ASN A 21 -26.00 13.09 21.19
N SER A 22 -24.97 13.62 20.53
CA SER A 22 -23.60 13.12 20.62
C SER A 22 -22.70 14.10 21.37
N GLU A 23 -21.87 13.59 22.27
CA GLU A 23 -20.88 14.40 22.97
C GLU A 23 -19.69 14.67 22.02
N VAL A 24 -19.30 15.94 21.87
CA VAL A 24 -18.21 16.34 20.95
C VAL A 24 -16.92 15.60 21.27
N SER A 25 -16.57 15.46 22.55
CA SER A 25 -15.36 14.75 23.01
C SER A 25 -15.35 13.28 22.54
N GLY A 26 -16.50 12.60 22.66
CA GLY A 26 -16.70 11.22 22.25
C GLY A 26 -16.58 11.04 20.74
N GLU A 27 -17.25 11.90 19.97
CA GLU A 27 -17.18 11.84 18.51
C GLU A 27 -15.79 12.19 17.97
N MET A 28 -15.13 13.20 18.54
CA MET A 28 -13.76 13.54 18.16
C MET A 28 -12.80 12.38 18.41
N LYS A 29 -12.90 11.71 19.57
CA LYS A 29 -12.06 10.56 19.88
C LYS A 29 -12.29 9.41 18.90
N LYS A 30 -13.56 9.09 18.60
CA LYS A 30 -13.92 8.03 17.66
C LYS A 30 -13.41 8.34 16.25
N ALA A 31 -13.74 9.51 15.72
CA ALA A 31 -13.33 9.93 14.38
C ALA A 31 -11.79 9.97 14.23
N TYR A 32 -11.08 10.42 15.27
CA TYR A 32 -9.62 10.41 15.28
C TYR A 32 -9.05 8.99 15.27
N LEU A 33 -9.60 8.07 16.09
CA LEU A 33 -9.14 6.68 16.14
C LEU A 33 -9.41 5.95 14.82
N ASP A 34 -10.59 6.13 14.22
CA ASP A 34 -10.95 5.51 12.95
C ASP A 34 -10.01 5.97 11.83
N TYR A 35 -9.74 7.28 11.77
CA TYR A 35 -8.77 7.84 10.83
C TYR A 35 -7.35 7.31 11.09
N ALA A 36 -6.88 7.36 12.34
CA ALA A 36 -5.53 6.92 12.72
C ALA A 36 -5.29 5.46 12.34
N MET A 37 -6.22 4.58 12.68
CA MET A 37 -6.16 3.16 12.33
C MET A 37 -6.14 2.93 10.83
N SER A 38 -6.97 3.65 10.06
CA SER A 38 -6.98 3.53 8.60
C SER A 38 -5.65 3.93 7.96
N VAL A 39 -4.98 4.96 8.50
CA VAL A 39 -3.68 5.43 8.00
C VAL A 39 -2.56 4.45 8.35
N ILE A 40 -2.56 3.92 9.58
CA ILE A 40 -1.54 2.96 10.03
C ILE A 40 -1.64 1.66 9.22
N VAL A 41 -2.82 1.05 9.16
CA VAL A 41 -3.01 -0.30 8.60
C VAL A 41 -3.11 -0.30 7.08
N SER A 42 -3.77 0.71 6.49
CA SER A 42 -4.18 0.65 5.08
C SER A 42 -3.47 1.68 4.19
N ARG A 43 -2.43 2.38 4.68
CA ARG A 43 -1.73 3.39 3.89
C ARG A 43 -0.23 3.47 4.12
N ALA A 44 0.18 3.75 5.35
CA ALA A 44 1.52 4.26 5.61
C ALA A 44 2.58 3.17 5.81
N ILE A 45 2.22 2.08 6.48
CA ILE A 45 3.13 1.00 6.87
C ILE A 45 2.95 -0.20 5.91
N PRO A 46 4.05 -0.79 5.40
CA PRO A 46 3.96 -2.00 4.58
C PRO A 46 3.60 -3.23 5.42
N ALA A 47 3.03 -4.25 4.78
CA ALA A 47 2.92 -5.58 5.39
C ALA A 47 4.30 -6.24 5.48
N ILE A 48 4.54 -7.05 6.52
CA ILE A 48 5.84 -7.69 6.73
C ILE A 48 6.06 -8.85 5.75
N GLU A 49 4.99 -9.52 5.38
CA GLU A 49 4.94 -10.76 4.60
C GLU A 49 5.36 -10.52 3.14
N ASP A 50 4.85 -9.45 2.53
CA ASP A 50 5.19 -9.10 1.14
C ASP A 50 5.99 -7.80 0.99
N GLY A 51 6.15 -7.03 2.06
CA GLY A 51 6.88 -5.77 2.05
C GLY A 51 6.20 -4.62 1.32
N LEU A 52 4.90 -4.73 1.00
CA LEU A 52 4.19 -3.76 0.17
C LEU A 52 3.15 -2.96 0.95
N LYS A 53 2.98 -1.69 0.54
CA LYS A 53 1.81 -0.89 0.90
C LYS A 53 0.61 -1.28 0.01
N PRO A 54 -0.64 -1.03 0.46
CA PRO A 54 -1.82 -1.42 -0.31
C PRO A 54 -1.86 -0.87 -1.75
N VAL A 55 -1.43 0.37 -1.99
CA VAL A 55 -1.38 0.93 -3.36
C VAL A 55 -0.41 0.17 -4.28
N GLN A 56 0.76 -0.21 -3.77
CA GLN A 56 1.77 -0.96 -4.52
C GLN A 56 1.26 -2.36 -4.86
N ARG A 57 0.66 -3.04 -3.87
CA ARG A 57 0.03 -4.35 -4.03
C ARG A 57 -1.04 -4.35 -5.11
N ARG A 58 -1.96 -3.38 -5.05
CA ARG A 58 -3.05 -3.23 -6.03
C ARG A 58 -2.54 -2.95 -7.45
N ILE A 59 -1.48 -2.14 -7.59
CA ILE A 59 -0.83 -1.89 -8.89
C ILE A 59 -0.27 -3.20 -9.45
N LEU A 60 0.55 -3.93 -8.68
CA LEU A 60 1.17 -5.16 -9.15
C LEU A 60 0.13 -6.25 -9.47
N TYR A 61 -0.91 -6.38 -8.63
CA TYR A 61 -2.01 -7.30 -8.86
C TYR A 61 -2.81 -6.96 -10.13
N SER A 62 -3.21 -5.70 -10.31
CA SER A 62 -3.92 -5.24 -11.52
C SER A 62 -3.07 -5.47 -12.78
N MET A 63 -1.78 -5.12 -12.75
CA MET A 63 -0.86 -5.36 -13.88
C MET A 63 -0.76 -6.86 -14.22
N ASN A 64 -0.71 -7.74 -13.22
CA ASN A 64 -0.72 -9.19 -13.44
C ASN A 64 -2.05 -9.67 -14.04
N ALA A 65 -3.19 -9.24 -13.49
CA ALA A 65 -4.52 -9.58 -13.99
C ALA A 65 -4.77 -9.07 -15.42
N MET A 66 -4.16 -7.94 -15.80
CA MET A 66 -4.14 -7.42 -17.17
C MET A 66 -3.21 -8.18 -18.12
N GLY A 67 -2.43 -9.14 -17.60
CA GLY A 67 -1.47 -9.92 -18.38
C GLY A 67 -0.18 -9.19 -18.73
N LEU A 68 0.19 -8.12 -18.01
CA LEU A 68 1.39 -7.29 -18.28
C LEU A 68 2.67 -7.94 -17.74
N LYS A 69 2.93 -9.18 -18.17
CA LYS A 69 4.08 -9.98 -17.75
C LYS A 69 5.39 -9.42 -18.35
N PRO A 70 6.57 -9.80 -17.82
CA PRO A 70 7.85 -9.28 -18.32
C PRO A 70 8.08 -9.51 -19.82
N ASN A 71 7.55 -10.60 -20.37
CA ASN A 71 7.73 -10.98 -21.77
C ASN A 71 6.64 -10.40 -22.71
N THR A 72 5.73 -9.57 -22.21
CA THR A 72 4.72 -8.89 -23.06
C THR A 72 5.17 -7.48 -23.43
N PRO A 73 4.55 -6.87 -24.47
CA PRO A 73 4.68 -5.44 -24.71
C PRO A 73 4.20 -4.64 -23.50
N THR A 74 4.76 -3.45 -23.33
CA THR A 74 4.27 -2.45 -22.37
C THR A 74 2.87 -1.97 -22.77
N LYS A 75 2.15 -1.39 -21.81
CA LYS A 75 0.88 -0.69 -22.06
C LYS A 75 0.94 0.71 -21.46
N LYS A 76 0.16 1.64 -22.04
CA LYS A 76 0.01 3.01 -21.54
C LYS A 76 -0.26 3.02 -20.04
N SER A 77 0.51 3.80 -19.30
CA SER A 77 0.36 3.98 -17.85
C SER A 77 -1.06 4.45 -17.49
N ALA A 78 -1.67 5.29 -18.33
CA ALA A 78 -3.09 5.69 -18.23
C ALA A 78 -4.06 4.50 -18.08
N ARG A 79 -3.82 3.41 -18.83
CA ARG A 79 -4.67 2.22 -18.81
C ARG A 79 -4.49 1.45 -17.50
N ILE A 80 -3.26 1.36 -17.00
CA ILE A 80 -2.94 0.68 -15.74
C ILE A 80 -3.54 1.45 -14.56
N VAL A 81 -3.29 2.77 -14.50
CA VAL A 81 -3.83 3.66 -13.47
C VAL A 81 -5.36 3.61 -13.45
N GLY A 82 -6.01 3.66 -14.61
CA GLY A 82 -7.47 3.55 -14.71
C GLY A 82 -8.03 2.21 -14.22
N ASP A 83 -7.36 1.09 -14.53
CA ASP A 83 -7.78 -0.24 -14.05
C ASP A 83 -7.67 -0.36 -12.53
N VAL A 84 -6.55 0.12 -11.95
CA VAL A 84 -6.33 0.11 -10.50
C VAL A 84 -7.39 0.93 -9.77
N ILE A 85 -7.68 2.15 -10.22
CA ILE A 85 -8.67 3.01 -9.54
C ILE A 85 -10.07 2.45 -9.70
N GLY A 86 -10.41 2.00 -10.92
CA GLY A 86 -11.73 1.49 -11.23
C GLY A 86 -12.09 0.22 -10.47
N LYS A 87 -11.10 -0.62 -10.10
CA LYS A 87 -11.35 -1.93 -9.49
C LYS A 87 -10.93 -2.04 -8.03
N PHE A 88 -9.83 -1.41 -7.63
CA PHE A 88 -9.14 -1.76 -6.38
C PHE A 88 -8.80 -0.56 -5.48
N HIS A 89 -8.51 0.62 -6.04
CA HIS A 89 -8.00 1.75 -5.28
C HIS A 89 -8.86 3.01 -5.45
N PRO A 90 -9.90 3.22 -4.62
CA PRO A 90 -10.86 4.32 -4.76
C PRO A 90 -10.29 5.66 -4.26
N HIS A 91 -9.09 6.01 -4.73
CA HIS A 91 -8.36 7.24 -4.40
C HIS A 91 -7.79 7.87 -5.68
N GLY A 92 -7.15 9.03 -5.53
CA GLY A 92 -6.68 9.83 -6.66
C GLY A 92 -5.72 9.09 -7.59
N ASP A 93 -5.86 9.36 -8.89
CA ASP A 93 -5.02 8.81 -9.96
C ASP A 93 -3.54 9.14 -9.81
N THR A 94 -3.25 10.35 -9.34
CA THR A 94 -1.91 10.85 -9.10
C THR A 94 -1.18 9.96 -8.09
N ALA A 95 -1.83 9.58 -6.99
CA ALA A 95 -1.21 8.72 -5.97
C ALA A 95 -0.86 7.32 -6.52
N VAL A 96 -1.70 6.76 -7.39
CA VAL A 96 -1.45 5.49 -8.06
C VAL A 96 -0.30 5.61 -9.06
N TYR A 97 -0.32 6.68 -9.87
CA TYR A 97 0.73 6.90 -10.86
C TYR A 97 2.09 7.15 -10.21
N ASP A 98 2.17 7.99 -9.18
CA ASP A 98 3.41 8.28 -8.46
C ASP A 98 3.97 7.02 -7.79
N ALA A 99 3.11 6.19 -7.19
CA ALA A 99 3.52 4.91 -6.63
C ALA A 99 4.08 3.97 -7.72
N MET A 100 3.44 3.90 -8.89
CA MET A 100 3.92 3.09 -10.02
C MET A 100 5.24 3.63 -10.59
N VAL A 101 5.39 4.94 -10.73
CA VAL A 101 6.62 5.60 -11.18
C VAL A 101 7.76 5.27 -10.23
N ARG A 102 7.56 5.43 -8.93
CA ARG A 102 8.56 5.10 -7.91
C ARG A 102 9.00 3.64 -7.97
N MET A 103 8.07 2.72 -8.27
CA MET A 103 8.37 1.30 -8.45
C MET A 103 9.17 0.98 -9.73
N ALA A 104 9.26 1.93 -10.67
CA ALA A 104 9.99 1.79 -11.92
C ALA A 104 11.37 2.46 -11.92
N GLN A 105 11.64 3.35 -10.96
CA GLN A 105 12.89 4.08 -10.83
C GLN A 105 13.96 3.25 -10.11
N ASP A 106 15.07 2.96 -10.79
CA ASP A 106 16.22 2.22 -10.26
C ASP A 106 17.04 3.00 -9.21
N PHE A 107 16.97 4.33 -9.25
CA PHE A 107 17.52 5.19 -8.21
C PHE A 107 16.62 5.31 -6.97
N SER A 108 15.35 4.88 -7.04
CA SER A 108 14.44 4.88 -5.88
C SER A 108 14.30 3.51 -5.22
N LEU A 109 14.33 2.42 -5.99
CA LEU A 109 14.26 1.05 -5.47
C LEU A 109 15.48 0.27 -5.91
N ARG A 110 16.09 -0.47 -4.98
CA ARG A 110 17.24 -1.35 -5.28
C ARG A 110 16.88 -2.42 -6.32
N TYR A 111 15.68 -2.97 -6.23
CA TYR A 111 15.12 -3.92 -7.19
C TYR A 111 13.75 -3.43 -7.67
N PRO A 112 13.71 -2.67 -8.80
CA PRO A 112 12.46 -2.17 -9.37
C PRO A 112 11.45 -3.29 -9.61
N LEU A 113 10.18 -3.00 -9.31
CA LEU A 113 9.07 -3.95 -9.47
C LEU A 113 8.28 -3.69 -10.75
N VAL A 114 8.45 -2.50 -11.34
CA VAL A 114 7.80 -2.08 -12.58
C VAL A 114 8.87 -1.76 -13.62
N TYR A 115 8.62 -2.15 -14.87
CA TYR A 115 9.43 -1.74 -16.00
C TYR A 115 8.69 -0.59 -16.67
N GLY A 116 9.32 0.59 -16.71
CA GLY A 116 8.80 1.77 -17.37
C GLY A 116 9.43 2.00 -18.74
N GLN A 117 8.65 2.46 -19.72
CA GLN A 117 9.11 2.98 -21.00
C GLN A 117 8.65 4.43 -21.18
N GLY A 118 9.60 5.31 -21.50
CA GLY A 118 9.40 6.76 -21.56
C GLY A 118 10.12 7.46 -20.40
N ASN A 119 9.79 8.74 -20.17
CA ASN A 119 10.39 9.51 -19.08
C ASN A 119 9.68 9.23 -17.74
N PHE A 120 10.37 8.53 -16.84
CA PHE A 120 9.93 8.22 -15.48
C PHE A 120 10.62 9.10 -14.41
N GLY A 121 11.18 10.24 -14.81
CA GLY A 121 11.91 11.17 -13.93
C GLY A 121 13.40 10.85 -13.82
N SER A 122 14.12 11.68 -13.06
CA SER A 122 15.57 11.61 -12.91
C SER A 122 15.99 11.74 -11.44
N ILE A 123 17.26 11.42 -11.15
CA ILE A 123 17.87 11.62 -9.83
C ILE A 123 18.01 13.11 -9.46
N ASP A 124 18.04 13.98 -10.46
CA ASP A 124 18.14 15.44 -10.29
C ASP A 124 16.81 16.08 -9.85
N GLY A 125 15.75 15.27 -9.73
CA GLY A 125 14.43 15.70 -9.28
C GLY A 125 13.48 16.07 -10.42
N ASP A 126 13.82 15.77 -11.67
CA ASP A 126 12.89 15.97 -12.78
C ASP A 126 11.67 15.06 -12.60
N PRO A 127 10.44 15.59 -12.69
CA PRO A 127 9.23 14.78 -12.55
C PRO A 127 9.07 13.83 -13.74
N PRO A 128 8.36 12.71 -13.57
CA PRO A 128 7.99 11.85 -14.68
C PRO A 128 7.12 12.60 -15.68
N ALA A 129 7.15 12.17 -16.95
CA ALA A 129 6.15 12.63 -17.91
C ALA A 129 4.74 12.18 -17.48
N ALA A 130 3.70 12.86 -17.95
CA ALA A 130 2.33 12.48 -17.66
C ALA A 130 2.02 11.04 -18.11
N TYR A 131 1.17 10.31 -17.38
CA TYR A 131 0.84 8.89 -17.60
C TYR A 131 0.21 8.57 -18.98
N ARG A 132 -0.16 9.58 -19.75
CA ARG A 132 -0.59 9.44 -21.16
C ARG A 132 0.59 9.19 -22.12
N TYR A 133 1.81 9.56 -21.73
CA TYR A 133 3.02 9.41 -22.54
C TYR A 133 3.85 8.18 -22.15
N THR A 134 3.82 7.78 -20.88
CA THR A 134 4.58 6.65 -20.37
C THR A 134 3.84 5.32 -20.59
N GLU A 135 4.61 4.24 -20.64
CA GLU A 135 4.10 2.88 -20.65
C GLU A 135 4.78 2.04 -19.58
N ALA A 136 4.12 0.98 -19.11
CA ALA A 136 4.68 0.09 -18.11
C ALA A 136 4.26 -1.37 -18.29
N LYS A 137 5.03 -2.27 -17.67
CA LYS A 137 4.75 -3.70 -17.45
C LYS A 137 5.47 -4.19 -16.19
N LEU A 138 5.22 -5.43 -15.76
CA LEU A 138 5.91 -5.99 -14.60
C LEU A 138 7.39 -6.25 -14.89
N GLN A 139 8.24 -6.03 -13.89
CA GLN A 139 9.61 -6.54 -13.89
C GLN A 139 9.64 -8.04 -13.68
N LYS A 140 10.74 -8.69 -14.08
CA LYS A 140 10.93 -10.13 -13.88
C LYS A 140 10.82 -10.52 -12.41
N ILE A 141 11.45 -9.74 -11.52
CA ILE A 141 11.44 -10.02 -10.07
C ILE A 141 10.03 -10.00 -9.47
N SER A 142 9.12 -9.19 -10.02
CA SER A 142 7.73 -9.09 -9.55
C SER A 142 6.92 -10.35 -9.82
N GLN A 143 7.34 -11.20 -10.77
CA GLN A 143 6.72 -12.51 -10.94
C GLN A 143 6.90 -13.38 -9.69
N GLU A 144 8.05 -13.31 -9.01
CA GLU A 144 8.27 -14.11 -7.80
C GLU A 144 7.38 -13.66 -6.64
N LEU A 145 7.04 -12.37 -6.58
CA LEU A 145 6.09 -11.84 -5.60
C LEU A 145 4.65 -12.34 -5.82
N ILE A 146 4.23 -12.52 -7.08
CA ILE A 146 2.84 -12.80 -7.47
C ILE A 146 2.60 -14.28 -7.82
N SER A 147 3.67 -15.04 -8.05
CA SER A 147 3.62 -16.43 -8.45
C SER A 147 2.76 -17.26 -7.49
N ASP A 148 1.94 -18.15 -8.04
CA ASP A 148 1.02 -19.03 -7.31
C ASP A 148 -0.18 -18.35 -6.60
N ILE A 149 -0.48 -17.09 -6.91
CA ILE A 149 -1.65 -16.39 -6.33
C ILE A 149 -3.00 -17.05 -6.66
N GLU A 150 -3.10 -17.75 -7.80
CA GLU A 150 -4.31 -18.49 -8.22
C GLU A 150 -4.51 -19.82 -7.49
N LYS A 151 -3.54 -20.25 -6.67
CA LYS A 151 -3.54 -21.54 -5.96
C LYS A 151 -4.02 -21.42 -4.51
N ASP A 152 -4.86 -20.44 -4.21
CA ASP A 152 -5.40 -20.19 -2.86
C ASP A 152 -4.29 -20.03 -1.79
N THR A 153 -3.20 -19.36 -2.17
CA THR A 153 -2.01 -19.17 -1.31
C THR A 153 -2.12 -17.96 -0.39
N VAL A 154 -3.08 -17.07 -0.66
CA VAL A 154 -3.33 -15.85 0.10
C VAL A 154 -4.83 -15.60 0.21
N GLU A 155 -5.24 -14.93 1.29
CA GLU A 155 -6.64 -14.55 1.47
C GLU A 155 -7.04 -13.45 0.47
N PHE A 156 -8.22 -13.63 -0.13
CA PHE A 156 -8.86 -12.63 -0.98
C PHE A 156 -10.05 -12.02 -0.26
N VAL A 157 -10.12 -10.70 -0.25
CA VAL A 157 -11.20 -9.91 0.33
C VAL A 157 -12.03 -9.24 -0.76
N ALA A 158 -13.25 -8.85 -0.44
CA ALA A 158 -14.05 -8.03 -1.34
C ALA A 158 -13.37 -6.67 -1.58
N ASN A 159 -13.44 -6.15 -2.81
CA ASN A 159 -12.98 -4.81 -3.13
C ASN A 159 -13.94 -3.75 -2.54
N PHE A 160 -13.64 -2.47 -2.76
CA PHE A 160 -14.34 -1.35 -2.11
C PHE A 160 -15.85 -1.26 -2.39
N ASP A 161 -16.34 -1.81 -3.51
CA ASP A 161 -17.76 -1.85 -3.87
C ASP A 161 -18.37 -3.27 -3.82
N ASN A 162 -17.60 -4.25 -3.33
CA ASN A 162 -17.94 -5.67 -3.26
C ASN A 162 -18.26 -6.35 -4.61
N SER A 163 -17.91 -5.74 -5.75
CA SER A 163 -18.13 -6.34 -7.08
C SER A 163 -17.02 -7.31 -7.50
N LEU A 164 -15.83 -7.16 -6.93
CA LEU A 164 -14.63 -7.95 -7.25
C LEU A 164 -13.95 -8.41 -5.95
N LYS A 165 -12.94 -9.27 -6.12
CA LYS A 165 -12.03 -9.65 -5.05
C LYS A 165 -10.64 -9.09 -5.29
N GLU A 166 -9.94 -8.75 -4.22
CA GLU A 166 -8.52 -8.37 -4.22
C GLU A 166 -7.74 -9.16 -3.17
N PRO A 167 -6.47 -9.46 -3.41
CA PRO A 167 -5.65 -10.17 -2.44
C PRO A 167 -5.26 -9.25 -1.28
N LEU A 168 -5.36 -9.73 -0.04
CA LEU A 168 -4.92 -8.98 1.13
C LEU A 168 -3.40 -8.80 1.14
N LEU A 169 -2.67 -9.84 0.75
CA LEU A 169 -1.22 -9.95 0.61
C LEU A 169 -0.86 -10.58 -0.74
N LEU A 170 0.35 -10.36 -1.24
CA LEU A 170 0.88 -11.21 -2.32
C LEU A 170 1.58 -12.46 -1.75
N PRO A 171 1.68 -13.56 -2.53
CA PRO A 171 2.38 -14.77 -2.09
C PRO A 171 3.80 -14.53 -1.56
N GLY A 172 4.51 -13.51 -2.05
CA GLY A 172 5.66 -12.96 -1.32
C GLY A 172 6.87 -13.88 -1.26
N LYS A 173 7.17 -14.65 -2.31
CA LYS A 173 8.32 -15.59 -2.32
C LYS A 173 9.69 -14.92 -2.12
N LEU A 174 9.75 -13.60 -2.28
CA LEU A 174 10.96 -12.81 -2.05
C LEU A 174 10.76 -11.92 -0.82
N PRO A 175 11.79 -11.79 0.05
CA PRO A 175 11.75 -10.94 1.25
C PRO A 175 11.83 -9.45 0.91
N THR A 176 10.85 -8.96 0.15
CA THR A 176 10.90 -7.66 -0.55
C THR A 176 11.00 -6.48 0.42
N LEU A 177 10.46 -6.62 1.64
CA LEU A 177 10.63 -5.63 2.69
C LEU A 177 12.11 -5.34 2.97
N LEU A 178 12.94 -6.38 3.06
CA LEU A 178 14.38 -6.23 3.29
C LEU A 178 15.11 -5.82 2.01
N LEU A 179 14.72 -6.38 0.86
CA LEU A 179 15.38 -6.11 -0.41
C LEU A 179 15.25 -4.65 -0.85
N ASN A 180 14.04 -4.11 -0.76
CA ASN A 180 13.72 -2.76 -1.25
C ASN A 180 13.59 -1.74 -0.12
N GLY A 181 13.49 -2.19 1.13
CA GLY A 181 13.23 -1.31 2.25
C GLY A 181 11.82 -0.72 2.21
N ALA A 182 11.53 0.14 3.18
CA ALA A 182 10.28 0.88 3.22
C ALA A 182 10.42 2.14 4.08
N THR A 183 9.79 3.22 3.62
CA THR A 183 9.64 4.44 4.40
C THR A 183 8.17 4.80 4.48
N GLY A 184 7.70 5.17 5.67
CA GLY A 184 6.30 5.53 5.89
C GLY A 184 6.11 6.34 7.15
N ILE A 185 5.25 7.35 7.08
CA ILE A 185 4.86 8.18 8.22
C ILE A 185 3.37 7.96 8.42
N ALA A 186 3.00 7.42 9.58
CA ALA A 186 1.62 7.16 9.96
C ALA A 186 1.19 8.12 11.08
N VAL A 187 0.04 7.85 11.70
CA VAL A 187 -0.41 8.62 12.88
C VAL A 187 0.32 8.10 14.11
N GLY A 188 1.20 8.92 14.69
CA GLY A 188 1.93 8.60 15.93
C GLY A 188 3.11 7.65 15.76
N MET A 189 3.47 7.24 14.54
CA MET A 189 4.60 6.35 14.27
C MET A 189 5.19 6.57 12.88
N ALA A 190 6.42 6.11 12.69
CA ALA A 190 7.10 6.10 11.39
C ALA A 190 7.91 4.81 11.23
N THR A 191 8.14 4.43 9.97
CA THR A 191 9.02 3.32 9.59
C THR A 191 10.06 3.82 8.59
N ASN A 192 11.29 3.33 8.74
CA ASN A 192 12.38 3.57 7.81
C ASN A 192 13.33 2.36 7.80
N ILE A 193 13.17 1.49 6.80
CA ILE A 193 13.93 0.27 6.61
C ILE A 193 14.79 0.47 5.35
N PRO A 194 16.12 0.36 5.42
CA PRO A 194 16.98 0.47 4.26
C PRO A 194 16.92 -0.78 3.36
N PRO A 195 17.25 -0.66 2.05
CA PRO A 195 17.34 -1.80 1.16
C PRO A 195 18.61 -2.63 1.41
N HIS A 196 18.53 -3.95 1.20
CA HIS A 196 19.61 -4.91 1.41
C HIS A 196 19.93 -5.71 0.14
N ASN A 197 21.11 -6.33 0.09
CA ASN A 197 21.51 -7.19 -1.01
C ASN A 197 20.73 -8.52 -1.00
N LEU A 198 20.20 -8.93 -2.16
CA LEU A 198 19.48 -10.20 -2.32
C LEU A 198 20.29 -11.42 -1.88
N THR A 199 21.56 -11.51 -2.28
CA THR A 199 22.41 -12.65 -1.93
C THR A 199 22.62 -12.72 -0.42
N GLU A 200 22.97 -11.60 0.22
CA GLU A 200 23.18 -11.55 1.67
C GLU A 200 21.91 -11.88 2.46
N VAL A 201 20.75 -11.39 2.01
CA VAL A 201 19.47 -11.70 2.66
C VAL A 201 19.14 -13.19 2.52
N CYS A 202 19.34 -13.79 1.34
CA CYS A 202 19.14 -15.22 1.14
C CYS A 202 20.11 -16.06 2.00
N ASP A 203 21.39 -15.67 2.07
CA ASP A 203 22.38 -16.35 2.89
C ASP A 203 22.02 -16.28 4.38
N ALA A 204 21.54 -15.12 4.85
CA ALA A 204 21.07 -14.93 6.22
C ALA A 204 19.82 -15.78 6.53
N ILE A 205 18.88 -15.89 5.59
CA ILE A 205 17.70 -16.76 5.73
C ILE A 205 18.13 -18.22 5.82
N ASN A 206 19.03 -18.68 4.94
CA ASN A 206 19.55 -20.05 4.96
C ASN A 206 20.26 -20.35 6.28
N LEU A 207 21.13 -19.44 6.74
CA LEU A 207 21.83 -19.59 8.02
C LEU A 207 20.85 -19.69 9.20
N PHE A 208 19.77 -18.91 9.19
CA PHE A 208 18.74 -18.96 10.24
C PHE A 208 17.94 -20.27 10.20
N VAL A 209 17.65 -20.79 9.01
CA VAL A 209 16.96 -22.08 8.84
C VAL A 209 17.83 -23.26 9.28
N ASP A 210 19.14 -23.21 9.00
CA ASP A 210 20.09 -24.25 9.38
C ASP A 210 20.42 -24.23 10.88
N ASN A 211 20.36 -23.05 11.50
CA ASN A 211 20.61 -22.84 12.93
C ASN A 211 19.48 -22.03 13.59
N PRO A 212 18.30 -22.64 13.78
CA PRO A 212 17.23 -22.03 14.54
C PRO A 212 17.67 -21.97 16.02
N SER A 213 17.55 -20.78 16.62
CA SER A 213 17.94 -20.52 18.01
C SER A 213 17.25 -21.43 19.03
#